data_AF-A0A838QXX7-F1
#
_entry.id   AF-A0A838QXX7-F1
#
_cell.length_a   1.000
_cell.length_b   1.000
_cell.length_c   1.000
_cell.angle_alpha   90.00
_cell.angle_beta   90.00
_cell.angle_gamma   90.00
#
_symmetry.space_group_name_H-M   'P 1'
#
loop_
_entity.id
_entity.type
_entity.pdbx_description
1 polymer ?
#
loop_
_entity_poly.entity_id
_entity_poly.type
_entity_poly.pdbx_seq_one_letter_code
_entity_poly.pdbx_strand_id
1 'polypeptide(L)'
;MTEKSAIFAELLLKSRRDLFEFIYSLLQNLPDAEDVCQDTALVLWQKSDEFPLGTNFSAWAMRDAHLRVLKHADAKRKQRLFFSDGLLESIAEVFQREAAGDGNRRAEAIATTPLVVEVKPEDENSFTFDMKN
;
A
#
# COMPACT_ATOMS: atom_id res chain seq x y z
N MET A 1 -4.79 16.28 -25.13
CA MET A 1 -4.23 16.58 -23.79
C MET A 1 -4.76 17.94 -23.41
N THR A 2 -5.73 17.98 -22.49
CA THR A 2 -6.51 19.18 -22.14
C THR A 2 -5.63 20.17 -21.36
N GLU A 3 -5.76 21.47 -21.64
CA GLU A 3 -5.04 22.56 -20.97
C GLU A 3 -5.21 22.52 -19.43
N LYS A 4 -6.38 22.07 -18.97
CA LYS A 4 -6.70 21.82 -17.56
C LYS A 4 -5.76 20.81 -16.89
N SER A 5 -5.40 19.73 -17.58
CA SER A 5 -4.53 18.68 -17.02
C SER A 5 -3.09 19.16 -16.87
N ALA A 6 -2.62 20.08 -17.72
CA ALA A 6 -1.30 20.70 -17.59
C ALA A 6 -1.24 21.61 -16.36
N ILE A 7 -2.25 22.46 -16.16
CA ILE A 7 -2.38 23.31 -14.96
C ILE A 7 -2.45 22.43 -13.69
N PHE A 8 -3.19 21.33 -13.76
CA PHE A 8 -3.27 20.37 -12.65
C PHE A 8 -1.91 19.74 -12.32
N ALA A 9 -1.15 19.32 -13.35
CA ALA A 9 0.19 18.77 -13.16
C ALA A 9 1.13 19.77 -12.46
N GLU A 10 1.08 21.05 -12.85
CA GLU A 10 1.88 22.09 -12.19
C GLU A 10 1.47 22.31 -10.73
N LEU A 11 0.17 22.34 -10.44
CA LEU A 11 -0.34 22.48 -9.06
C LEU A 11 0.05 21.28 -8.19
N LEU A 12 -0.04 20.07 -8.74
CA LEU A 12 0.39 18.85 -8.06
C LEU A 12 1.89 18.87 -7.79
N LEU A 13 2.71 19.27 -8.76
CA LEU A 13 4.16 19.33 -8.58
C LEU A 13 4.57 20.38 -7.53
N LYS A 14 3.90 21.54 -7.51
CA LYS A 14 4.15 22.60 -6.51
C LYS A 14 3.77 22.17 -5.09
N SER A 15 2.65 21.45 -4.94
CA SER A 15 2.15 20.99 -3.64
C SER A 15 2.73 19.67 -3.16
N ARG A 16 3.44 18.92 -4.02
CA ARG A 16 4.00 17.60 -3.69
C ARG A 16 4.88 17.61 -2.44
N ARG A 17 5.71 18.65 -2.28
CA ARG A 17 6.57 18.79 -1.11
C ARG A 17 5.75 18.94 0.17
N ASP A 18 4.79 19.86 0.17
CA ASP A 18 3.92 20.11 1.33
C ASP A 18 3.08 18.88 1.68
N LEU A 19 2.59 18.16 0.67
CA LEU A 19 1.88 16.89 0.85
C LEU A 19 2.78 15.84 1.49
N PHE A 20 4.01 15.70 1.01
CA PHE A 20 4.97 14.76 1.57
C PHE A 20 5.31 15.11 3.02
N GLU A 21 5.61 16.38 3.33
CA GLU A 21 5.91 16.83 4.69
C GLU A 21 4.74 16.59 5.64
N PHE A 22 3.50 16.84 5.19
CA PHE A 22 2.29 16.52 5.96
C PHE A 22 2.14 15.01 6.21
N ILE A 23 2.23 14.18 5.16
CA ILE A 23 2.11 12.73 5.27
C ILE A 23 3.21 12.17 6.19
N TYR A 24 4.45 12.62 6.01
CA TYR A 24 5.58 12.22 6.82
C TYR A 24 5.39 12.60 8.29
N SER A 25 4.83 13.79 8.58
CA SER A 25 4.54 14.20 9.96
C SER A 25 3.58 13.25 10.68
N LEU A 26 2.69 12.58 9.94
CA LEU A 26 1.70 11.64 10.48
C LEU A 26 2.22 10.20 10.61
N LEU A 27 3.05 9.76 9.66
CA LEU A 27 3.53 8.37 9.62
C LEU A 27 4.89 8.18 10.31
N GLN A 28 5.73 9.22 10.33
CA GLN A 28 7.11 9.20 10.87
C GLN A 28 7.96 8.03 10.32
N ASN A 29 7.61 7.56 9.13
CA ASN A 29 8.28 6.46 8.42
C ASN A 29 8.47 6.91 6.97
N LEU A 30 9.72 6.97 6.52
CA LEU A 30 10.06 7.50 5.20
C LEU A 30 9.50 6.62 4.07
N PRO A 31 9.75 5.29 4.03
CA PRO A 31 9.16 4.41 3.02
C PRO A 31 7.62 4.51 2.94
N ASP A 32 6.92 4.40 4.08
CA ASP A 32 5.46 4.46 4.08
C ASP A 32 4.95 5.82 3.58
N ALA A 33 5.64 6.92 3.94
CA ALA A 33 5.27 8.26 3.52
C ALA A 33 5.46 8.47 2.02
N GLU A 34 6.52 7.92 1.43
CA GLU A 34 6.74 7.94 -0.01
C GLU A 34 5.65 7.17 -0.76
N ASP A 35 5.31 5.97 -0.29
CA ASP A 35 4.25 5.13 -0.86
C ASP A 35 2.90 5.85 -0.83
N VAL A 36 2.51 6.36 0.35
CA VAL A 36 1.25 7.09 0.51
C VAL A 36 1.24 8.37 -0.32
N CYS A 37 2.37 9.07 -0.45
CA CYS A 37 2.47 10.26 -1.28
C CYS A 37 2.30 9.94 -2.78
N GLN A 38 2.88 8.84 -3.28
CA GLN A 38 2.70 8.39 -4.66
C GLN A 38 1.25 8.00 -4.93
N ASP A 39 0.67 7.18 -4.05
CA ASP A 39 -0.73 6.77 -4.14
C ASP A 39 -1.68 7.97 -4.14
N THR A 40 -1.37 8.98 -3.32
CA THR A 40 -2.11 10.24 -3.28
C THR A 40 -2.02 10.95 -4.62
N ALA A 41 -0.82 11.12 -5.18
CA ALA A 41 -0.62 11.79 -6.46
C ALA A 41 -1.39 11.11 -7.60
N LEU A 42 -1.39 9.77 -7.65
CA LEU A 42 -2.12 8.99 -8.65
C LEU A 42 -3.62 9.23 -8.60
N VAL A 43 -4.21 9.26 -7.41
CA VAL A 43 -5.66 9.47 -7.30
C VAL A 43 -6.07 10.92 -7.45
N LEU A 44 -5.24 11.86 -7.00
CA LEU A 44 -5.46 13.26 -7.34
C LEU A 44 -5.49 13.43 -8.86
N TRP A 45 -4.57 12.78 -9.59
CA TRP A 45 -4.57 12.79 -11.05
C TRP A 45 -5.85 12.19 -11.66
N GLN A 46 -6.32 11.05 -11.14
CA GLN A 46 -7.59 10.45 -11.59
C GLN A 46 -8.81 11.36 -11.34
N LYS A 47 -8.79 12.10 -10.24
CA LYS A 47 -9.83 13.07 -9.87
C LYS A 47 -9.59 14.47 -10.45
N SER A 48 -8.63 14.62 -11.37
CA SER A 48 -8.28 15.94 -11.91
C SER A 48 -9.44 16.61 -12.65
N ASP A 49 -10.34 15.83 -13.26
CA ASP A 49 -11.54 16.33 -13.92
C ASP A 49 -12.62 16.81 -12.94
N GLU A 50 -12.61 16.32 -11.69
CA GLU A 50 -13.54 16.73 -10.63
C GLU A 50 -13.09 18.00 -9.90
N PHE A 51 -11.83 18.41 -10.08
CA PHE A 51 -11.27 19.55 -9.37
C PHE A 51 -11.85 20.88 -9.90
N PRO A 52 -12.52 21.69 -9.06
CA PRO A 52 -13.01 23.00 -9.46
C PRO A 52 -11.83 23.98 -9.55
N LEU A 53 -11.42 24.31 -10.78
CA LEU A 53 -10.39 25.32 -11.06
C LEU A 53 -10.76 26.65 -10.37
N GLY A 54 -9.80 27.21 -9.62
CA GLY A 54 -9.98 28.43 -8.82
C GLY A 54 -10.23 28.20 -7.33
N THR A 55 -10.33 26.93 -6.88
CA THR A 55 -10.36 26.58 -5.45
C THR A 55 -8.96 26.29 -4.89
N ASN A 56 -8.83 26.20 -3.56
CA ASN A 56 -7.56 25.91 -2.90
C ASN A 56 -7.15 24.44 -3.13
N PHE A 57 -6.29 24.22 -4.13
CA PHE A 57 -5.76 22.90 -4.48
C PHE A 57 -5.12 22.20 -3.27
N SER A 58 -4.32 22.92 -2.49
CA SER A 58 -3.62 22.33 -1.33
C SER A 58 -4.61 21.80 -0.29
N ALA A 59 -5.68 22.53 0.00
CA ALA A 59 -6.71 22.07 0.94
C ALA A 59 -7.46 20.82 0.44
N TRP A 60 -7.75 20.78 -0.86
CA TRP A 60 -8.38 19.61 -1.50
C TRP A 60 -7.46 18.39 -1.49
N ALA A 61 -6.20 18.56 -1.88
CA ALA A 61 -5.19 17.51 -1.88
C ALA A 61 -4.88 16.99 -0.48
N MET A 62 -4.79 17.87 0.52
CA MET A 62 -4.53 17.51 1.92
C MET A 62 -5.64 16.63 2.50
N ARG A 63 -6.89 16.89 2.11
CA ARG A 63 -8.04 16.06 2.53
C ARG A 63 -7.93 14.64 1.98
N ASP A 64 -7.58 14.48 0.70
CA ASP A 64 -7.38 13.15 0.09
C ASP A 64 -6.16 12.44 0.70
N ALA A 65 -5.06 13.17 0.93
CA ALA A 65 -3.86 12.65 1.59
C ALA A 65 -4.16 12.11 3.00
N HIS A 66 -4.90 12.87 3.81
CA HIS A 66 -5.27 12.46 5.16
C HIS A 66 -6.07 11.16 5.18
N LEU A 67 -7.05 10.99 4.28
CA LEU A 67 -7.82 9.75 4.17
C LEU A 67 -6.94 8.54 3.81
N ARG A 68 -5.91 8.75 3.00
CA ARG A 68 -4.96 7.68 2.61
C ARG A 68 -4.05 7.29 3.75
N VAL A 69 -3.55 8.26 4.51
CA VAL A 69 -2.78 8.02 5.73
C VAL A 69 -3.59 7.16 6.70
N LEU A 70 -4.87 7.48 6.93
CA LEU A 70 -5.74 6.70 7.80
C LEU A 70 -5.93 5.26 7.31
N LYS A 71 -6.14 5.06 6.00
CA LYS A 71 -6.26 3.72 5.41
C LYS A 71 -4.96 2.92 5.53
N HIS A 72 -3.82 3.55 5.27
CA HIS A 72 -2.51 2.91 5.38
C HIS A 72 -2.23 2.50 6.84
N ALA A 73 -2.46 3.40 7.79
CA ALA A 73 -2.29 3.11 9.22
C ALA A 73 -3.21 1.97 9.69
N ASP A 74 -4.46 1.92 9.22
CA ASP A 74 -5.38 0.83 9.54
C ASP A 74 -4.92 -0.52 8.97
N ALA A 75 -4.50 -0.54 7.71
CA ALA A 75 -3.96 -1.74 7.07
C ALA A 75 -2.71 -2.27 7.79
N LYS A 76 -1.78 -1.37 8.14
CA LYS A 76 -0.56 -1.71 8.87
C LYS A 76 -0.83 -2.22 10.29
N ARG A 77 -1.80 -1.63 10.98
CA ARG A 77 -2.29 -2.12 12.28
C ARG A 77 -2.86 -3.54 12.16
N LYS A 78 -3.70 -3.79 11.15
CA LYS A 78 -4.27 -5.12 10.90
C LYS A 78 -3.18 -6.14 10.63
N GLN A 79 -2.23 -5.85 9.75
CA GLN A 79 -1.08 -6.73 9.48
C GLN A 79 -0.31 -7.09 10.76
N ARG A 80 -0.03 -6.10 11.63
CA ARG A 80 0.61 -6.35 12.94
C ARG A 80 -0.19 -7.30 13.83
N LEU A 81 -1.52 -7.21 13.81
CA LEU A 81 -2.39 -8.11 14.58
C LEU A 81 -2.50 -9.52 13.98
N PHE A 82 -2.23 -9.70 12.68
CA PHE A 82 -2.29 -11.01 12.00
C PHE A 82 -1.03 -11.86 12.15
N PHE A 83 0.12 -11.28 12.54
CA PHE A 83 1.28 -12.07 12.88
C PHE A 83 1.01 -12.77 14.22
N SER A 84 0.56 -14.04 14.17
CA SER A 84 0.42 -14.86 15.37
C SER A 84 1.78 -15.10 16.02
N ASP A 85 1.83 -15.17 17.36
CA ASP A 85 3.05 -15.48 18.11
C ASP A 85 3.76 -16.73 17.57
N GLY A 86 3.02 -17.77 17.17
CA GLY A 86 3.61 -18.99 16.59
C GLY A 86 4.31 -18.79 15.24
N LEU A 87 3.89 -17.83 14.43
CA LEU A 87 4.58 -17.48 13.18
C LEU A 87 5.84 -16.66 13.47
N LEU A 88 5.78 -15.75 14.45
CA LEU A 88 6.94 -15.01 14.91
C LEU A 88 7.99 -15.93 15.53
N GLU A 89 7.56 -16.92 16.32
CA GLU A 89 8.40 -17.99 16.88
C GLU A 89 9.04 -18.81 15.75
N SER A 90 8.26 -19.24 14.75
CA SER A 90 8.77 -19.99 13.60
C SER A 90 9.79 -19.19 12.78
N ILE A 91 9.55 -17.89 12.59
CA ILE A 91 10.51 -16.99 11.92
C ILE A 91 11.78 -16.87 12.77
N ALA A 92 11.64 -16.68 14.09
CA ALA A 92 12.77 -16.59 15.00
C ALA A 92 13.63 -17.86 15.02
N GLU A 93 13.00 -19.04 15.00
CA GLU A 93 13.69 -20.34 14.90
C GLU A 93 14.49 -20.49 13.60
N VAL A 94 13.94 -20.03 12.47
CA VAL A 94 14.65 -20.03 11.18
C VAL A 94 15.86 -19.10 11.23
N PHE A 95 15.69 -17.86 11.72
CA PHE A 95 16.80 -16.91 11.88
C PHE A 95 17.88 -17.42 12.84
N GLN A 96 17.51 -18.12 13.92
CA GLN A 96 18.48 -18.72 14.85
C GLN A 96 19.22 -19.91 14.24
N ARG A 97 18.55 -20.76 13.45
CA ARG A 97 19.21 -21.84 12.71
C ARG A 97 20.20 -21.31 11.66
N GLU A 98 19.85 -20.22 10.97
CA GLU A 98 20.73 -19.57 10.00
C GLU A 98 21.89 -18.84 10.68
N ALA A 99 21.67 -18.19 11.83
CA ALA A 99 22.74 -17.55 12.60
C ALA A 99 23.71 -18.57 13.25
N ALA A 100 23.22 -19.77 13.57
CA ALA A 100 24.04 -20.89 14.05
C ALA A 100 24.78 -21.63 12.92
N GLY A 101 24.44 -21.36 11.65
CA GLY A 101 25.04 -21.97 10.47
C GLY A 101 25.99 -21.03 9.75
N ASP A 102 27.28 -21.11 10.09
CA ASP A 102 28.47 -20.71 9.31
C ASP A 102 28.33 -19.56 8.28
N GLY A 103 29.02 -18.45 8.56
CA GLY A 103 29.03 -17.21 7.80
C GLY A 103 29.66 -17.24 6.39
N ASN A 104 29.38 -18.22 5.53
CA ASN A 104 29.94 -18.24 4.18
C ASN A 104 29.14 -19.01 3.10
N ARG A 105 27.85 -18.72 2.88
CA ARG A 105 27.13 -19.18 1.65
C ARG A 105 26.09 -18.20 1.09
N ARG A 106 26.40 -16.89 1.08
CA ARG A 106 25.61 -15.90 0.34
C ARG A 106 26.13 -15.73 -1.08
N ALA A 107 25.64 -16.53 -2.04
CA ALA A 107 25.68 -16.14 -3.46
C ALA A 107 24.71 -16.89 -4.38
N GLU A 108 24.29 -18.13 -4.09
CA GLU A 108 23.51 -18.89 -5.08
C GLU A 108 22.43 -19.76 -4.43
N ALA A 109 21.20 -19.24 -4.32
CA ALA A 109 19.95 -20.01 -4.34
C ALA A 109 18.71 -19.11 -4.15
N ILE A 110 18.57 -18.04 -4.94
CA ILE A 110 17.23 -17.48 -5.25
C ILE A 110 16.89 -17.90 -6.67
N ALA A 111 16.72 -19.21 -6.86
CA ALA A 111 16.10 -19.75 -8.05
C ALA A 111 15.51 -21.12 -7.70
N THR A 112 14.19 -21.22 -7.81
CA THR A 112 13.42 -22.48 -7.80
C THR A 112 12.98 -22.99 -6.42
N THR A 113 11.98 -22.35 -5.81
CA THR A 113 10.91 -23.12 -5.16
C THR A 113 9.58 -22.35 -5.29
N PRO A 114 8.57 -22.91 -5.98
CA PRO A 114 7.29 -22.25 -6.20
C PRO A 114 6.44 -22.28 -4.92
N LEU A 115 5.90 -21.12 -4.53
CA LEU A 115 4.79 -21.01 -3.59
C LEU A 115 3.54 -21.61 -4.24
N VAL A 116 3.36 -22.92 -4.15
CA VAL A 116 2.04 -23.55 -4.28
C VAL A 116 1.55 -23.77 -2.86
N VAL A 117 0.67 -22.88 -2.40
CA VAL A 117 -0.25 -23.20 -1.30
C VAL A 117 -1.28 -24.14 -1.91
N GLU A 118 -1.24 -25.42 -1.55
CA GLU A 118 -2.34 -26.35 -1.82
C GLU A 118 -3.59 -25.81 -1.12
N VAL A 119 -4.48 -25.19 -1.88
CA VAL A 119 -5.87 -25.03 -1.48
C VAL A 119 -6.53 -26.37 -1.76
N LYS A 120 -6.86 -27.11 -0.70
CA LYS A 120 -7.71 -28.30 -0.79
C LYS A 120 -9.04 -27.93 -1.49
N PRO A 121 -9.47 -28.67 -2.52
CA PRO A 121 -10.80 -28.55 -3.06
C PRO A 121 -11.73 -29.48 -2.26
N GLU A 122 -12.65 -28.91 -1.49
CA GLU A 122 -13.75 -29.66 -0.90
C GLU A 122 -15.08 -28.94 -1.14
N ASP A 123 -15.77 -29.47 -2.15
CA ASP A 123 -17.21 -29.56 -2.39
C ASP A 123 -17.98 -28.34 -2.94
N GLU A 124 -17.96 -28.23 -4.27
CA GLU A 124 -19.14 -27.84 -5.05
C GLU A 124 -20.23 -28.91 -4.87
N ASN A 125 -21.32 -28.62 -4.15
CA ASN A 125 -22.65 -28.71 -4.74
C ASN A 125 -23.75 -28.04 -3.88
N SER A 126 -24.75 -27.52 -4.59
CA SER A 126 -26.02 -26.95 -4.12
C SER A 126 -25.96 -25.51 -3.61
N PHE A 127 -26.25 -24.56 -4.49
CA PHE A 127 -27.55 -23.87 -4.43
C PHE A 127 -27.77 -23.12 -5.74
N THR A 128 -28.57 -23.74 -6.61
CA THR A 128 -29.32 -23.06 -7.66
C THR A 128 -30.33 -22.12 -6.99
N PHE A 129 -30.43 -20.87 -7.43
CA PHE A 129 -31.72 -20.19 -7.41
C PHE A 129 -31.87 -19.14 -8.51
N ASP A 130 -33.05 -19.21 -9.11
CA ASP A 130 -33.56 -18.61 -10.32
C ASP A 130 -33.54 -17.08 -10.41
N MET A 131 -33.42 -16.64 -11.65
CA MET A 131 -33.76 -15.32 -12.15
C MET A 131 -35.26 -15.26 -12.49
N LYS A 132 -36.03 -14.41 -11.79
CA LYS A 132 -37.29 -13.78 -12.26
C LYS A 132 -37.83 -12.82 -11.18
N ASN A 133 -37.77 -11.51 -11.45
CA ASN A 133 -38.93 -10.66 -11.78
C ASN A 133 -38.47 -9.23 -12.05
#